data_AF-A0A523QST9-F1
#
_entry.id   AF-A0A523QST9-F1
#
_cell.length_a   1.000
_cell.length_b   1.000
_cell.length_c   1.000
_cell.angle_alpha   90.00
_cell.angle_beta   90.00
_cell.angle_gamma   90.00
#
_symmetry.space_group_name_H-M   'P 1'
#
loop_
_entity.id
_entity.type
_entity.pdbx_description
1 polymer ?
#
loop_
_entity_poly.entity_id
_entity_poly.type
_entity_poly.pdbx_seq_one_letter_code
_entity_poly.pdbx_strand_id
1 'polypeptide(L)'
;MTIGKLYRHSDNEFITEVNYKFQNESETGWWGELTLIDYKKVNDNDIHIIELADRRRGRCRLRKRVNRAVSGIPPRYVYQFTGTSSLEQPE
;
A
#
# COMPACT_ATOMS: atom_id res chain seq x y z
N MET A 1 -4.86 7.35 11.14
CA MET A 1 -4.58 6.55 9.93
C MET A 1 -4.47 7.55 8.80
N THR A 2 -3.43 7.46 7.98
CA THR A 2 -3.23 8.39 6.88
C THR A 2 -3.79 7.76 5.62
N ILE A 3 -4.50 8.55 4.83
CA ILE A 3 -5.11 8.09 3.58
C ILE A 3 -4.09 8.34 2.46
N GLY A 4 -3.77 7.30 1.73
CA GLY A 4 -3.00 7.34 0.51
C GLY A 4 -3.84 6.82 -0.66
N LYS A 5 -3.25 6.86 -1.84
CA LYS A 5 -3.86 6.30 -3.05
C LYS A 5 -2.99 5.19 -3.60
N LEU A 6 -3.64 4.15 -4.12
CA LEU A 6 -2.96 3.04 -4.74
C LEU A 6 -3.21 3.06 -6.26
N TYR A 7 -2.12 2.92 -7.01
CA TYR A 7 -2.13 2.87 -8.46
C TYR A 7 -1.49 1.57 -8.94
N ARG A 8 -1.96 1.07 -10.08
CA ARG A 8 -1.37 -0.07 -10.77
C ARG A 8 -0.06 0.38 -11.42
N HIS A 9 1.02 -0.39 -11.25
CA HIS A 9 2.30 -0.04 -11.86
C HIS A 9 2.28 -0.06 -13.40
N SER A 10 1.55 -1.00 -14.02
CA SER A 10 1.52 -1.20 -15.47
C SER A 10 1.04 0.04 -16.25
N ASP A 11 -0.09 0.62 -15.84
CA ASP A 11 -0.79 1.67 -16.60
C ASP A 11 -0.97 2.96 -15.77
N ASN A 12 -0.41 3.01 -14.56
CA ASN A 12 -0.62 4.08 -13.58
C ASN A 12 -2.11 4.32 -13.24
N GLU A 13 -2.95 3.31 -13.46
CA GLU A 13 -4.40 3.37 -13.22
C GLU A 13 -4.69 3.46 -11.72
N PHE A 14 -5.54 4.40 -11.32
CA PHE A 14 -6.00 4.52 -9.95
C PHE A 14 -6.86 3.30 -9.56
N ILE A 15 -6.43 2.57 -8.53
CA ILE A 15 -7.14 1.37 -8.07
C ILE A 15 -8.16 1.76 -7.01
N THR A 16 -7.72 2.31 -5.89
CA THR A 16 -8.54 2.67 -4.72
C THR A 16 -7.72 3.52 -3.74
N GLU A 17 -8.41 4.12 -2.79
CA GLU A 17 -7.79 4.74 -1.63
C GLU A 17 -7.41 3.67 -0.59
N VAL A 18 -6.31 3.92 0.12
CA VAL A 18 -5.76 2.99 1.10
C VAL A 18 -5.45 3.71 2.39
N ASN A 19 -5.83 3.10 3.51
CA ASN A 19 -5.33 3.52 4.81
C ASN A 19 -3.98 2.88 5.02
N TYR A 20 -2.92 3.67 5.12
CA TYR A 20 -1.56 3.18 5.36
C TYR A 20 -1.03 3.61 6.72
N LYS A 21 -0.08 2.84 7.21
CA LYS A 21 0.73 3.12 8.39
C LYS A 21 2.17 2.71 8.11
N PHE A 22 3.07 3.70 8.11
CA PHE A 22 4.51 3.41 8.09
C PHE A 22 4.93 2.77 9.39
N GLN A 23 5.70 1.69 9.28
CA GLN A 23 6.36 1.05 10.40
C GLN A 23 7.84 1.41 10.41
N ASN A 24 8.43 1.58 9.23
CA ASN A 24 9.79 2.08 9.06
C ASN A 24 9.91 2.88 7.76
N GLU A 25 10.50 4.06 7.84
CA GLU A 25 10.93 4.86 6.70
C GLU A 25 12.43 5.12 6.88
N SER A 26 13.25 4.53 6.02
CA SER A 26 14.70 4.71 5.98
C SER A 26 15.13 5.11 4.57
N GLU A 27 16.30 5.75 4.45
CA GLU A 27 16.87 6.14 3.15
C GLU A 27 17.10 4.95 2.21
N THR A 28 17.36 3.76 2.78
CA THR A 28 17.61 2.51 2.05
C THR A 28 16.34 1.73 1.72
N GLY A 29 15.18 2.15 2.23
CA GLY A 29 13.91 1.46 2.02
C GLY A 29 12.87 1.81 3.07
N TRP A 30 11.61 1.60 2.72
CA TRP A 30 10.48 1.90 3.58
C TRP A 30 9.48 0.76 3.52
N TRP A 31 8.84 0.50 4.65
CA TRP A 31 7.80 -0.52 4.72
C TRP A 31 6.76 -0.18 5.77
N GLY A 32 5.59 -0.76 5.60
CA GLY A 32 4.47 -0.54 6.48
C GLY A 32 3.32 -1.46 6.15
N GLU A 33 2.17 -1.11 6.70
CA GLU A 33 0.94 -1.86 6.51
C GLU A 33 -0.12 -0.93 5.92
N LEU A 34 -0.83 -1.44 4.92
CA LEU A 34 -1.98 -0.76 4.34
C LEU A 34 -3.21 -1.64 4.35
N THR A 35 -4.36 -0.98 4.34
CA THR A 35 -5.68 -1.59 4.22
C THR A 35 -6.44 -0.86 3.14
N LEU A 36 -7.11 -1.61 2.28
CA LEU A 36 -7.93 -1.02 1.22
C LEU A 36 -9.19 -0.43 1.85
N ILE A 37 -9.54 0.80 1.44
CA ILE A 37 -10.79 1.44 1.87
C ILE A 37 -11.97 0.75 1.16
N ASP A 38 -11.87 0.60 -0.15
CA ASP A 38 -12.81 -0.18 -0.94
C ASP A 38 -12.40 -1.65 -1.02
N TYR A 39 -13.38 -2.53 -1.05
CA TYR A 39 -13.14 -3.94 -1.32
C TYR A 39 -12.81 -4.15 -2.80
N LYS A 40 -11.52 -4.04 -3.13
CA LYS A 40 -10.99 -4.35 -4.47
C LYS A 40 -10.04 -5.54 -4.44
N LYS A 41 -10.05 -6.29 -5.55
CA LYS A 41 -9.12 -7.38 -5.78
C LYS A 41 -7.77 -6.80 -6.22
N VAL A 42 -6.81 -6.83 -5.32
CA VAL A 42 -5.42 -6.39 -5.57
C VAL A 42 -4.52 -7.62 -5.58
N ASN A 43 -3.61 -7.68 -6.56
CA ASN A 43 -2.71 -8.82 -6.72
C ASN A 43 -1.52 -8.69 -5.75
N ASP A 44 -1.42 -9.59 -4.79
CA ASP A 44 -0.44 -9.55 -3.70
C ASP A 44 0.97 -10.04 -4.05
N ASN A 45 1.27 -10.19 -5.34
CA ASN A 45 2.61 -10.47 -5.82
C ASN A 45 3.06 -9.47 -6.91
N ASP A 46 2.28 -8.42 -7.12
CA ASP A 46 2.53 -7.43 -8.16
C ASP A 46 3.11 -6.13 -7.57
N ILE A 47 3.81 -5.38 -8.41
CA ILE A 47 4.35 -4.07 -8.06
C ILE A 47 3.22 -3.06 -8.20
N HIS A 48 3.05 -2.24 -7.18
CA HIS A 48 2.07 -1.17 -7.14
C HIS A 48 2.77 0.16 -6.87
N ILE A 49 2.11 1.25 -7.21
CA ILE A 49 2.57 2.59 -6.87
C ILE A 49 1.65 3.10 -5.77
N ILE A 50 2.21 3.43 -4.61
CA ILE A 50 1.48 4.11 -3.54
C ILE A 50 1.82 5.59 -3.59
N GLU A 51 0.79 6.42 -3.52
CA GLU A 51 0.89 7.86 -3.31
C GLU A 51 0.50 8.16 -1.86
N LEU A 52 1.41 8.82 -1.18
CA LEU A 52 1.26 9.22 0.20
C LEU A 52 0.49 10.55 0.28
N ALA A 53 0.03 10.91 1.48
CA ALA A 53 -0.72 12.15 1.69
C ALA A 53 0.09 13.42 1.37
N ASP A 54 1.42 13.34 1.43
CA ASP A 54 2.35 14.41 1.05
C ASP A 54 2.63 14.47 -0.47
N ARG A 55 1.88 13.71 -1.27
CA ARG A 55 2.02 13.57 -2.73
C ARG A 55 3.29 12.87 -3.19
N ARG A 56 4.12 12.33 -2.27
CA ARG A 56 5.23 11.46 -2.66
C ARG A 56 4.69 10.14 -3.19
N ARG A 57 5.31 9.64 -4.25
CA ARG A 57 4.99 8.37 -4.88
C ARG A 57 6.16 7.42 -4.77
N GLY A 58 5.86 6.15 -4.57
CA GLY A 58 6.88 5.12 -4.54
C GLY A 58 6.36 3.79 -5.05
N ARG A 59 7.25 3.04 -5.70
CA ARG A 59 6.97 1.67 -6.12
C ARG A 59 7.14 0.75 -4.91
N CYS A 60 6.10 0.00 -4.61
CA CYS A 60 6.10 -0.97 -3.53
C CYS A 60 5.53 -2.31 -3.99
N ARG A 61 6.04 -3.38 -3.40
CA ARG A 61 5.40 -4.69 -3.47
C ARG A 61 4.40 -4.80 -2.34
N LEU A 62 3.20 -5.25 -2.67
CA LEU A 62 2.17 -5.54 -1.68
C LEU A 62 2.21 -7.02 -1.38
N ARG A 63 2.25 -7.40 -0.12
CA ARG A 63 2.12 -8.79 0.32
C ARG A 63 0.93 -8.89 1.25
N LYS A 64 -0.05 -9.72 0.89
CA LYS A 64 -1.24 -9.93 1.70
C LYS A 64 -0.84 -10.58 3.02
N ARG A 65 -1.14 -9.93 4.15
CA ARG A 65 -1.13 -10.61 5.44
C ARG A 65 -2.43 -11.36 5.58
N VAL A 66 -2.31 -12.69 5.60
CA VAL A 66 -3.45 -13.56 5.90
C VAL A 66 -3.86 -13.28 7.34
N ASN A 67 -5.08 -12.78 7.54
CA ASN A 67 -5.62 -12.60 8.88
C ASN A 67 -5.70 -13.97 9.56
N ARG A 68 -4.87 -14.19 10.57
CA ARG A 68 -5.09 -15.25 11.56
C ARG A 68 -6.44 -14.93 12.20
N ALA A 69 -7.40 -15.83 12.04
CA ALA A 69 -8.82 -15.67 12.40
C ALA A 69 -9.02 -14.81 13.67
N VAL A 70 -9.68 -13.66 13.51
CA VAL A 70 -10.21 -12.88 14.63
C VAL A 70 -11.71 -12.79 14.44
N SER A 71 -12.42 -13.31 15.44
CA SER A 71 -13.87 -13.53 15.48
C SER A 71 -14.66 -12.27 15.11
N GLY A 72 -15.62 -12.39 14.19
CA GLY A 72 -16.79 -11.51 14.07
C GLY A 72 -16.72 -10.28 13.15
N ILE A 73 -15.57 -9.89 12.61
CA ILE A 73 -15.46 -8.72 11.70
C ILE A 73 -15.16 -9.21 10.28
N PRO A 74 -15.86 -8.73 9.23
CA PRO A 74 -15.55 -9.10 7.86
C PRO A 74 -14.06 -8.85 7.57
N PRO A 75 -13.37 -9.81 6.93
CA PRO A 75 -11.92 -9.75 6.77
C PRO A 75 -11.53 -8.55 5.90
N ARG A 76 -11.15 -7.45 6.52
CA ARG A 76 -10.42 -6.39 5.83
C ARG A 76 -9.02 -6.92 5.55
N TYR A 77 -8.70 -7.07 4.27
CA TYR A 77 -7.38 -7.53 3.87
C TYR A 77 -6.34 -6.48 4.26
N VAL A 78 -5.42 -6.88 5.13
CA VAL A 78 -4.24 -6.10 5.49
C VAL A 78 -3.12 -6.53 4.55
N TYR A 79 -2.45 -5.56 3.94
CA TYR A 79 -1.31 -5.77 3.08
C TYR A 79 -0.08 -5.14 3.72
N GLN A 80 1.02 -5.87 3.78
CA GLN A 80 2.31 -5.29 4.06
C GLN A 80 2.86 -4.73 2.76
N PHE A 81 3.20 -3.44 2.74
CA PHE A 81 3.86 -2.82 1.61
C PHE A 81 5.35 -2.65 1.91
N THR A 82 6.18 -2.94 0.92
CA THR A 82 7.64 -2.74 1.01
C THR A 82 8.09 -1.99 -0.24
N GLY A 83 8.62 -0.79 -0.04
CA GLY A 83 9.26 0.02 -1.06
C GLY A 83 10.68 -0.47 -1.34
N THR A 84 11.03 -0.53 -2.62
CA THR A 84 12.39 -0.89 -3.08
C THR A 84 13.17 0.33 -3.60
N SER A 85 12.57 1.51 -3.60
CA SER A 85 13.16 2.77 -4.07
C SER A 85 12.82 3.89 -3.11
N SER A 86 13.56 4.99 -3.16
CA SER A 86 13.21 6.23 -2.47
C SER A 86 11.83 6.73 -2.92
N LEU A 87 11.15 7.44 -2.02
CA LEU A 87 9.89 8.10 -2.31
C LEU A 87 10.17 9.40 -3.09
N GLU A 88 9.64 9.50 -4.30
CA GLU A 88 9.87 10.65 -5.18
C GLU A 88 8.62 11.54 -5.20
N GLN A 89 8.81 12.85 -5.16
CA GLN A 89 7.73 13.80 -5.40
C GLN A 89 7.69 14.12 -6.90
N PRO A 90 6.55 13.96 -7.60
CA PRO A 90 6.44 14.47 -8.96
C PRO A 90 6.57 16.01 -8.92
N GLU A 91 7.55 16.56 -9.64
CA GLU A 91 7.71 18.00 -9.89
C GLU A 91 6.51 18.59 -10.65
#